data_AF-A0A433Q2T5-F1
#
_entry.id   AF-A0A433Q2T5-F1
#
_cell.length_a   1.000
_cell.length_b   1.000
_cell.length_c   1.000
_cell.angle_alpha   90.00
_cell.angle_beta   90.00
_cell.angle_gamma   90.00
#
_symmetry.space_group_name_H-M   'P 1'
#
loop_
_entity.id
_entity.type
_entity.pdbx_description
1 polymer ?
#
loop_
_entity_poly.entity_id
_entity_poly.type
_entity_poly.pdbx_seq_one_letter_code
_entity_poly.pdbx_strand_id
1 'polypeptide(L)'
;MFRATGLNSLLKTASRVAAHQPPRSVARIAPAIFTRLYSASTSLSRSDIESRVLDILKGFDKVDPAKVSLNAHFSNDLGLDSLDTVEVVMAIEEEFSVEIPDKDADEIKSAVQAVEYISKREDAH
;
A
#
# COMPACT_ATOMS: atom_id res chain seq x y z
N MET A 1 -16.61 77.71 44.11
CA MET A 1 -15.99 78.85 43.40
C MET A 1 -14.55 79.00 43.88
N PHE A 2 -13.62 79.36 42.97
CA PHE A 2 -12.17 79.63 43.13
C PHE A 2 -11.26 78.37 43.24
N ARG A 3 -10.59 77.92 42.17
CA ARG A 3 -9.40 78.44 41.44
C ARG A 3 -8.20 78.73 42.35
N ALA A 4 -7.08 78.04 42.11
CA ALA A 4 -5.81 78.60 41.58
C ALA A 4 -4.64 77.59 41.74
N THR A 5 -3.98 77.21 40.63
CA THR A 5 -2.56 77.49 40.27
C THR A 5 -1.52 76.72 41.09
N GLY A 6 -0.74 75.81 40.46
CA GLY A 6 0.55 76.14 39.80
C GLY A 6 1.68 75.84 40.80
N LEU A 7 2.89 75.37 40.52
CA LEU A 7 3.73 75.17 39.34
C LEU A 7 4.82 74.19 39.84
N ASN A 8 5.33 73.29 39.00
CA ASN A 8 6.80 73.15 38.84
C ASN A 8 7.12 72.21 37.69
N SER A 9 7.46 72.86 36.59
CA SER A 9 8.40 72.40 35.57
C SER A 9 9.71 71.96 36.22
N LEU A 10 10.28 70.84 35.77
CA LEU A 10 11.73 70.69 35.62
C LEU A 10 12.03 69.52 34.66
N LEU A 11 12.47 69.93 33.46
CA LEU A 11 13.54 69.34 32.67
C LEU A 11 13.30 68.03 31.92
N LYS A 12 13.10 68.27 30.63
CA LYS A 12 13.31 67.43 29.45
C LYS A 12 14.81 67.19 29.22
N THR A 13 15.26 65.93 29.13
CA THR A 13 16.38 65.44 28.30
C THR A 13 16.33 63.91 28.29
N ALA A 14 15.90 63.27 27.20
CA ALA A 14 16.69 62.89 26.03
C ALA A 14 17.44 61.55 26.19
N SER A 15 17.20 60.66 25.21
CA SER A 15 18.02 59.52 24.83
C SER A 15 18.01 58.34 25.83
N ARG A 16 17.84 57.09 25.42
CA ARG A 16 18.30 56.43 24.20
C ARG A 16 17.50 55.14 24.07
N VAL A 17 16.99 54.91 22.86
CA VAL A 17 16.52 53.61 22.38
C VAL A 17 17.59 52.56 22.66
N ALA A 18 17.25 51.52 23.41
CA ALA A 18 17.94 50.24 23.42
C ALA A 18 16.86 49.16 23.37
N ALA A 19 16.51 48.80 22.14
CA ALA A 19 15.61 47.70 21.85
C ALA A 19 16.23 46.39 22.37
N HIS A 20 15.70 45.87 23.47
CA HIS A 20 15.84 44.45 23.76
C HIS A 20 14.65 43.75 23.13
N GLN A 21 14.75 43.42 21.85
CA GLN A 21 13.91 42.35 21.31
C GLN A 21 14.34 41.06 22.01
N PRO A 22 13.42 40.27 22.61
CA PRO A 22 13.74 38.90 22.97
C PRO A 22 14.07 38.15 21.67
N PRO A 23 14.99 37.18 21.68
CA PRO A 23 15.22 36.35 20.51
C PRO A 23 13.88 35.72 20.11
N ARG A 24 13.46 35.99 18.88
CA ARG A 24 12.28 35.41 18.26
C ARG A 24 12.33 33.91 18.47
N SER A 25 11.30 33.35 19.09
CA SER A 25 11.09 31.92 19.23
C SER A 25 11.10 31.28 17.85
N VAL A 26 12.25 30.74 17.43
CA VAL A 26 12.35 29.94 16.21
C VAL A 26 11.74 28.59 16.52
N ALA A 27 10.71 28.28 15.73
CA ALA A 27 10.00 27.02 15.64
C ALA A 27 10.79 25.78 16.08
N ARG A 28 10.16 24.98 16.94
CA ARG A 28 10.27 23.53 16.85
C ARG A 28 8.87 22.96 16.75
N ILE A 29 8.34 22.99 15.53
CA ILE A 29 7.31 22.04 15.13
C ILE A 29 8.03 20.70 15.12
N ALA A 30 7.95 19.94 16.21
CA ALA A 30 8.24 18.53 16.15
C ALA A 30 6.99 17.89 15.53
N PRO A 31 6.99 17.42 14.27
CA PRO A 31 6.04 16.40 13.93
C PRO A 31 6.39 15.22 14.84
N ALA A 32 5.50 14.89 15.77
CA ALA A 32 5.55 13.61 16.43
C ALA A 32 5.67 12.59 15.29
N ILE A 33 6.79 11.87 15.28
CA ILE A 33 7.11 10.86 14.29
C ILE A 33 6.04 9.78 14.43
N PHE A 34 4.93 9.96 13.72
CA PHE A 34 3.97 8.92 13.44
C PHE A 34 4.58 8.09 12.31
N THR A 35 5.65 7.36 12.63
CA THR A 35 6.09 6.25 11.78
C THR A 35 5.01 5.21 11.85
N ARG A 36 4.12 5.31 10.87
CA ARG A 36 3.09 4.36 10.51
C ARG A 36 3.74 2.99 10.45
N LEU A 37 3.31 2.06 11.29
CA LEU A 37 3.57 0.64 11.09
C LEU A 37 2.74 0.20 9.86
N TYR A 38 3.33 0.28 8.67
CA TYR A 38 2.80 -0.34 7.45
C TYR A 38 3.56 -1.62 7.12
N SER A 39 3.61 -2.55 8.06
CA SER A 39 4.04 -3.90 7.75
C SER A 39 3.15 -4.85 8.51
N ALA A 40 1.95 -5.06 7.97
CA ALA A 40 1.33 -6.37 8.10
C ALA A 40 2.35 -7.35 7.51
N SER A 41 2.70 -8.38 8.26
CA SER A 41 3.60 -9.44 7.82
C SER A 41 3.17 -9.94 6.45
N THR A 42 4.03 -9.76 5.46
CA THR A 42 3.79 -10.05 4.03
C THR A 42 3.80 -11.55 3.71
N SER A 43 3.37 -12.39 4.64
CA SER A 43 3.29 -13.83 4.43
C SER A 43 1.89 -14.19 3.98
N LEU A 44 1.71 -14.44 2.68
CA LEU A 44 0.47 -15.01 2.15
C LEU A 44 0.31 -16.43 2.70
N SER A 45 -0.83 -16.73 3.32
CA SER A 45 -1.13 -18.11 3.71
C SER A 45 -1.54 -18.92 2.48
N ARG A 46 -1.28 -20.23 2.48
CA ARG A 46 -1.67 -21.10 1.36
C ARG A 46 -3.16 -21.00 1.03
N SER A 47 -4.01 -20.88 2.04
CA SER A 47 -5.46 -20.68 1.85
C SER A 47 -5.80 -19.37 1.15
N ASP A 48 -5.05 -18.30 1.40
CA ASP A 48 -5.26 -17.01 0.72
C ASP A 48 -4.89 -17.12 -0.75
N ILE A 49 -3.77 -17.79 -1.05
CA ILE A 49 -3.35 -18.07 -2.43
C ILE A 49 -4.41 -18.91 -3.15
N GLU A 50 -4.89 -19.98 -2.51
CA GLU A 50 -5.95 -20.84 -3.06
C GLU A 50 -7.21 -20.04 -3.37
N SER A 51 -7.67 -19.19 -2.44
CA SER A 51 -8.86 -18.36 -2.67
C SER A 51 -8.67 -17.42 -3.86
N ARG A 52 -7.56 -16.66 -3.89
CA ARG A 52 -7.28 -15.69 -4.96
C ARG A 52 -7.18 -16.37 -6.33
N VAL A 53 -6.48 -17.51 -6.43
CA VAL A 53 -6.38 -18.27 -7.70
C VAL A 53 -7.74 -18.77 -8.17
N LEU A 54 -8.59 -19.30 -7.26
CA LEU A 54 -9.94 -19.73 -7.64
C LEU A 54 -10.83 -18.55 -8.04
N ASP A 55 -10.66 -17.39 -7.42
CA ASP A 55 -11.43 -16.19 -7.74
C ASP A 55 -11.05 -15.63 -9.11
N ILE A 56 -9.75 -15.64 -9.46
CA ILE A 56 -9.28 -15.35 -10.82
C ILE A 56 -9.99 -16.27 -11.82
N LEU A 57 -9.93 -17.59 -11.62
CA LEU A 57 -10.53 -18.57 -12.54
C LEU A 57 -12.04 -18.40 -12.72
N LYS A 58 -12.77 -18.04 -11.66
CA LYS A 58 -14.22 -17.75 -11.75
C LYS A 58 -14.53 -16.45 -12.48
N GLY A 59 -13.56 -15.53 -12.56
CA GLY A 59 -13.68 -14.25 -13.26
C GLY A 59 -13.49 -14.35 -14.78
N PHE A 60 -12.98 -15.47 -15.29
CA PHE A 60 -12.83 -15.69 -16.73
C PHE A 60 -14.17 -16.07 -17.37
N ASP A 61 -14.63 -15.29 -18.35
CA ASP A 61 -15.93 -15.47 -19.03
C ASP A 61 -16.12 -16.85 -19.69
N LYS A 62 -15.00 -17.51 -20.06
CA LYS A 62 -15.00 -18.83 -20.68
C LYS A 62 -15.14 -19.98 -19.67
N VAL A 63 -15.02 -19.70 -18.38
CA VAL A 63 -15.04 -20.69 -17.30
C VAL A 63 -16.39 -20.68 -16.61
N ASP A 64 -16.97 -21.87 -16.43
CA ASP A 64 -18.15 -22.03 -15.58
C ASP A 64 -17.70 -22.07 -14.10
N PRO A 65 -18.09 -21.09 -13.25
CA PRO A 65 -17.67 -21.02 -11.86
C PRO A 65 -18.09 -22.25 -11.04
N ALA A 66 -19.12 -22.99 -11.47
CA ALA A 66 -19.56 -24.22 -10.81
C ALA A 66 -18.59 -25.40 -11.04
N LYS A 67 -17.77 -25.35 -12.09
CA LYS A 67 -16.75 -26.37 -12.41
C LYS A 67 -15.38 -26.06 -11.83
N VAL A 68 -15.17 -24.83 -11.35
CA VAL A 68 -13.90 -24.39 -10.78
C VAL A 68 -13.63 -25.15 -9.48
N SER A 69 -12.51 -25.86 -9.46
CA SER A 69 -12.01 -26.64 -8.32
C SER A 69 -10.48 -26.60 -8.34
N LEU A 70 -9.84 -26.77 -7.18
CA LEU A 70 -8.37 -26.80 -7.07
C LEU A 70 -7.74 -27.87 -7.97
N ASN A 71 -8.41 -29.01 -8.13
CA ASN A 71 -7.91 -30.12 -8.95
C ASN A 71 -8.37 -30.06 -10.41
N ALA A 72 -9.15 -29.05 -10.80
CA ALA A 72 -9.64 -28.95 -12.18
C ALA A 72 -8.46 -28.66 -13.12
N HIS A 73 -8.37 -29.46 -14.18
CA HIS A 73 -7.41 -29.24 -15.25
C HIS A 73 -7.95 -28.18 -16.22
N PHE A 74 -7.12 -27.18 -16.55
CA PHE A 74 -7.54 -26.03 -17.36
C PHE A 74 -8.12 -26.42 -18.71
N SER A 75 -7.43 -27.29 -19.46
CA SER A 75 -7.95 -27.77 -20.75
C SER A 75 -9.03 -28.86 -20.62
N ASN A 76 -8.81 -29.91 -19.81
CA ASN A 76 -9.70 -31.07 -19.82
C ASN A 76 -11.03 -30.84 -19.10
N ASP A 77 -11.03 -30.05 -18.00
CA ASP A 77 -12.22 -29.86 -17.16
C ASP A 77 -12.87 -28.51 -17.40
N LEU A 78 -12.07 -27.45 -17.52
CA LEU A 78 -12.54 -26.08 -17.75
C LEU A 78 -12.69 -25.74 -19.24
N GLY A 79 -12.12 -26.55 -20.14
CA GLY A 79 -12.26 -26.36 -21.59
C GLY A 79 -11.46 -25.19 -22.14
N LEU A 80 -10.44 -24.73 -21.42
CA LEU A 80 -9.57 -23.63 -21.86
C LEU A 80 -8.63 -24.09 -22.96
N ASP A 81 -8.53 -23.27 -24.02
CA ASP A 81 -7.53 -23.49 -25.07
C ASP A 81 -6.13 -23.05 -24.61
N SER A 82 -5.11 -23.29 -25.44
CA SER A 82 -3.72 -22.96 -25.10
C SER A 82 -3.47 -21.45 -24.98
N LEU A 83 -4.28 -20.61 -25.64
CA LEU A 83 -4.15 -19.15 -25.52
C LEU A 83 -4.80 -18.67 -24.23
N ASP A 84 -5.96 -19.22 -23.89
CA ASP A 84 -6.67 -18.96 -22.65
C ASP A 84 -5.84 -19.35 -21.43
N THR A 85 -5.09 -20.46 -21.50
CA THR A 85 -4.18 -20.83 -20.41
C THR A 85 -3.07 -19.80 -20.19
N VAL A 86 -2.58 -19.15 -21.26
CA VAL A 86 -1.58 -18.08 -21.14
C VAL A 86 -2.20 -16.86 -20.46
N GLU A 87 -3.43 -16.49 -20.81
CA GLU A 87 -4.14 -15.38 -20.16
C GLU A 87 -4.37 -15.64 -18.66
N VAL A 88 -4.73 -16.86 -18.29
CA VAL A 88 -4.89 -17.26 -16.88
C VAL A 88 -3.57 -17.15 -16.12
N VAL A 89 -2.47 -17.64 -16.69
CA VAL A 89 -1.15 -17.55 -16.05
C VAL A 89 -0.72 -16.10 -15.88
N MET A 90 -0.91 -15.25 -16.90
CA MET A 90 -0.61 -13.81 -16.82
C MET A 90 -1.45 -13.10 -15.74
N ALA A 91 -2.73 -13.45 -15.60
CA ALA A 91 -3.58 -12.90 -14.54
C ALA A 91 -3.09 -13.30 -13.14
N ILE A 92 -2.59 -14.53 -12.99
CA ILE A 92 -1.98 -15.01 -11.75
C ILE A 92 -0.66 -14.27 -11.46
N GLU A 93 0.19 -14.08 -12.46
CA GLU A 93 1.42 -13.30 -12.34
C GLU A 93 1.16 -11.87 -11.85
N GLU A 94 0.16 -11.19 -12.45
CA GLU A 94 -0.23 -9.84 -12.07
C GLU A 94 -0.79 -9.79 -10.64
N GLU A 95 -1.66 -10.73 -10.27
CA GLU A 95 -2.31 -10.78 -8.94
C GLU A 95 -1.30 -10.93 -7.79
N PHE A 96 -0.26 -11.74 -8.00
CA PHE A 96 0.77 -12.00 -6.98
C PHE A 96 2.06 -11.20 -7.20
N SER A 97 2.13 -10.38 -8.24
CA SER A 97 3.31 -9.61 -8.65
C SER A 97 4.57 -10.47 -8.81
N VAL A 98 4.41 -11.65 -9.43
CA VAL A 98 5.49 -12.61 -9.71
C VAL A 98 5.72 -12.77 -11.21
N GLU A 99 6.92 -13.21 -11.57
CA GLU A 99 7.25 -13.60 -12.96
C GLU A 99 7.42 -15.12 -13.05
N ILE A 100 6.61 -15.78 -13.88
CA ILE A 100 6.66 -17.22 -14.15
C ILE A 100 7.30 -17.40 -15.53
N PRO A 101 8.48 -18.04 -15.65
CA PRO A 101 9.09 -18.26 -16.95
C PRO A 101 8.23 -19.21 -17.78
N ASP A 102 8.19 -19.02 -19.11
CA ASP A 102 7.37 -19.80 -20.06
C ASP A 102 7.45 -21.32 -19.84
N LYS A 103 8.65 -21.83 -19.53
CA LYS A 103 8.88 -23.26 -19.28
C LYS A 103 8.09 -23.79 -18.09
N ASP A 104 7.99 -23.00 -17.03
CA ASP A 104 7.24 -23.37 -15.83
C ASP A 104 5.75 -23.15 -16.07
N ALA A 105 5.37 -22.08 -16.79
CA ALA A 105 3.99 -21.79 -17.17
C ALA A 105 3.36 -22.95 -17.96
N ASP A 106 4.09 -23.54 -18.91
CA ASP A 106 3.65 -24.71 -19.70
C ASP A 106 3.39 -25.97 -18.83
N GLU A 107 4.02 -26.06 -17.66
CA GLU A 107 3.83 -27.17 -16.72
C GLU A 107 2.62 -26.97 -15.79
N ILE A 108 2.14 -25.73 -15.64
CA ILE A 108 0.99 -25.37 -14.81
C ILE A 108 -0.31 -25.65 -15.58
N LYS A 109 -0.94 -26.79 -15.27
CA LYS A 109 -2.16 -27.27 -15.94
C LYS A 109 -3.40 -27.25 -15.05
N SER A 110 -3.25 -26.87 -13.78
CA SER A 110 -4.31 -26.88 -12.79
C SER A 110 -4.09 -25.82 -11.71
N ALA A 111 -5.18 -25.43 -11.03
CA ALA A 111 -5.13 -24.42 -9.98
C ALA A 111 -4.24 -24.85 -8.80
N VAL A 112 -4.25 -26.13 -8.42
CA VAL A 112 -3.40 -26.66 -7.34
C VAL A 112 -1.91 -26.51 -7.66
N GLN A 113 -1.51 -26.69 -8.92
CA GLN A 113 -0.13 -26.50 -9.34
C GLN A 113 0.29 -25.03 -9.29
N ALA A 114 -0.59 -24.13 -9.73
CA ALA A 114 -0.36 -22.68 -9.61
C ALA A 114 -0.18 -22.26 -8.15
N VAL A 115 -1.07 -22.72 -7.27
CA VAL A 115 -0.99 -22.48 -5.82
C VAL A 115 0.33 -23.00 -5.25
N GLU A 116 0.71 -24.23 -5.62
CA GLU A 116 1.95 -24.84 -5.13
C GLU A 116 3.17 -24.05 -5.61
N TYR A 117 3.17 -23.60 -6.86
CA TYR A 117 4.22 -22.77 -7.43
C TYR A 117 4.37 -21.45 -6.66
N ILE A 118 3.27 -20.72 -6.46
CA ILE A 118 3.25 -19.43 -5.77
C ILE A 118 3.64 -19.59 -4.29
N SER A 119 3.18 -20.67 -3.64
CA SER A 119 3.49 -20.91 -2.22
C SER A 119 4.98 -21.13 -1.91
N LYS A 120 5.77 -21.49 -2.93
CA LYS A 120 7.23 -21.69 -2.81
C LYS A 120 8.02 -20.40 -3.03
N ARG A 121 7.36 -19.32 -3.46
CA ARG A 121 7.98 -18.04 -3.79
C ARG A 121 7.93 -17.10 -2.59
N GLU A 122 9.08 -16.53 -2.23
CA GLU A 122 9.19 -15.54 -1.13
C GLU A 122 8.81 -14.11 -1.58
N ASP A 123 8.75 -13.88 -2.89
CA ASP A 123 8.45 -12.60 -3.55
C ASP A 123 6.96 -12.42 -3.91
N ALA A 124 6.11 -13.40 -3.60
CA ALA A 124 4.67 -13.30 -3.82
C ALA A 124 4.00 -12.43 -2.75
N HIS A 125 3.21 -11.43 -3.18
CA HIS A 125 2.62 -10.40 -2.31
C HIS A 125 1.09 -10.23 -2.47
#